data_AF-A0A5J4NBS1-F1
#
_entry.id   AF-A0A5J4NBS1-F1
#
_cell.length_a   1.000
_cell.length_b   1.000
_cell.length_c   1.000
_cell.angle_alpha   90.00
_cell.angle_beta   90.00
_cell.angle_gamma   90.00
#
_symmetry.space_group_name_H-M   'P 1'
#
loop_
_entity.id
_entity.type
_entity.pdbx_description
1 polymer ?
#
loop_
_entity_poly.entity_id
_entity_poly.type
_entity_poly.pdbx_seq_one_letter_code
_entity_poly.pdbx_strand_id
1 'polypeptide(L)' 'MDDYYEKNGSFYCRKDFKKLNSKKCEACKNPIHGDMVSVLDKFFHHRCFHCSVCKSDFTPGIRVIYC' A
#
# COMPACT_ATOMS: atom_id res chain seq x y z
N MET A 1 24.53 -17.01 -8.81
CA MET A 1 23.99 -17.43 -7.50
C MET A 1 22.70 -16.67 -7.35
N ASP A 2 21.57 -17.33 -7.58
CA ASP A 2 20.26 -16.69 -7.48
C ASP A 2 19.94 -16.41 -6.01
N ASP A 3 19.64 -15.15 -5.69
CA ASP A 3 19.18 -14.77 -4.35
C ASP A 3 17.76 -15.32 -4.14
N TYR A 4 17.65 -16.35 -3.29
CA TYR A 4 16.38 -16.88 -2.79
C TYR A 4 16.05 -16.24 -1.45
N TYR A 5 14.82 -15.78 -1.28
CA TYR A 5 14.32 -15.12 -0.09
C TYR A 5 13.26 -16.00 0.57
N GLU A 6 13.50 -16.42 1.80
CA GLU A 6 12.53 -17.17 2.59
C GLU A 6 11.54 -16.22 3.28
N LYS A 7 10.23 -16.50 3.15
CA LYS A 7 9.19 -15.80 3.89
C LYS A 7 8.09 -16.77 4.29
N ASN A 8 7.80 -16.85 5.60
CA ASN A 8 6.72 -17.67 6.17
C ASN A 8 6.83 -19.17 5.81
N GLY A 9 8.05 -19.70 5.67
CA GLY A 9 8.31 -21.09 5.27
C GLY A 9 8.25 -21.39 3.77
N SER A 10 8.06 -20.36 2.93
CA SER A 10 8.09 -20.47 1.46
C SER A 10 9.31 -19.77 0.87
N PHE A 11 9.97 -20.39 -0.11
CA PHE A 11 11.12 -19.81 -0.82
C PHE A 11 10.65 -19.03 -2.05
N TYR A 12 11.01 -17.75 -2.12
CA TYR A 12 10.67 -16.86 -3.23
C TYR A 12 11.94 -16.43 -3.95
N CYS A 13 11.89 -16.34 -5.28
CA CYS A 13 12.99 -15.71 -6.02
C CYS A 13 13.02 -14.20 -5.77
N ARG A 14 14.14 -13.51 -6.06
CA ARG A 14 14.26 -12.05 -5.95
C ARG A 14 13.08 -11.27 -6.56
N LYS A 15 12.50 -11.76 -7.67
CA LYS A 15 11.36 -11.12 -8.34
C LYS A 15 10.06 -11.30 -7.55
N ASP A 16 9.79 -12.51 -7.09
CA ASP A 16 8.60 -12.81 -6.29
C ASP A 16 8.66 -12.18 -4.90
N PHE A 17 9.82 -12.16 -4.26
CA PHE A 17 9.98 -11.50 -2.97
C PHE A 17 9.69 -10.00 -3.08
N LYS A 18 10.22 -9.33 -4.12
CA LYS A 18 9.86 -7.94 -4.43
C LYS A 18 8.35 -7.76 -4.62
N LYS A 19 7.71 -8.65 -5.37
CA LYS A 19 6.26 -8.60 -5.66
C LYS A 19 5.41 -8.88 -4.42
N LEU A 20 5.85 -9.79 -3.55
CA LEU A 20 5.16 -10.14 -2.30
C LEU A 20 5.29 -9.01 -1.27
N ASN A 21 6.42 -8.29 -1.28
CA ASN A 21 6.63 -7.07 -0.51
C ASN A 21 6.04 -5.82 -1.18
N SER A 22 5.38 -5.95 -2.35
CA SER A 22 4.64 -4.84 -2.93
C SER A 22 3.55 -4.39 -1.97
N LYS A 23 3.40 -3.07 -1.88
CA LYS A 23 2.40 -2.44 -1.02
C LYS A 23 1.00 -2.83 -1.49
N LYS A 24 0.17 -3.30 -0.56
CA LYS A 24 -1.23 -3.64 -0.79
C LYS A 24 -2.10 -2.56 -0.21
N CYS A 25 -3.21 -2.26 -0.88
CA CYS A 25 -4.16 -1.29 -0.38
C CYS A 25 -4.89 -1.86 0.83
N GLU A 26 -4.83 -1.18 1.98
CA GLU A 26 -5.52 -1.65 3.19
C GLU A 26 -7.05 -1.60 3.02
N ALA A 27 -7.57 -0.64 2.26
CA ALA A 27 -9.02 -0.46 2.06
C ALA A 27 -9.65 -1.54 1.15
N CYS A 28 -8.99 -1.92 0.04
CA CYS A 28 -9.56 -2.89 -0.90
C CYS A 28 -8.79 -4.21 -0.99
N LYS A 29 -7.71 -4.38 -0.21
CA LYS A 29 -6.81 -5.54 -0.15
C LYS A 29 -6.15 -5.95 -1.47
N ASN A 30 -6.28 -5.14 -2.52
CA ASN A 30 -5.65 -5.37 -3.81
C ASN A 30 -4.22 -4.80 -3.86
N PRO A 31 -3.30 -5.44 -4.60
CA PRO A 31 -1.96 -4.91 -4.81
C PRO A 31 -2.02 -3.57 -5.55
N ILE A 32 -1.27 -2.58 -5.08
CA ILE A 32 -1.19 -1.27 -5.73
C ILE A 32 -0.04 -1.32 -6.74
N HIS A 33 -0.35 -1.10 -8.01
CA HIS A 33 0.64 -0.97 -9.08
C HIS A 33 0.69 0.50 -9.52
N GLY A 34 1.70 1.25 -9.09
CA GLY A 34 1.90 2.66 -9.44
C GLY A 34 1.65 3.61 -8.27
N ASP A 35 0.98 4.72 -8.53
CA ASP A 35 0.74 5.80 -7.57
C ASP A 35 -0.12 5.33 -6.39
N MET A 36 0.43 5.53 -5.20
CA MET A 36 -0.16 5.14 -3.93
C MET A 36 0.03 6.25 -2.91
N VAL A 37 -0.92 6.34 -1.97
CA VAL A 37 -0.78 7.22 -0.81
C VAL A 37 -0.41 6.39 0.40
N SER A 38 0.58 6.88 1.15
CA SER A 38 1.01 6.30 2.42
C SER A 38 0.60 7.19 3.57
N VAL A 39 -0.20 6.67 4.49
CA VAL A 39 -0.68 7.40 5.69
C VAL A 39 -0.61 6.48 6.89
N LEU A 40 0.02 6.94 7.98
CA LEU A 40 0.19 6.18 9.22
C LEU A 40 0.72 4.75 8.98
N ASP A 41 1.77 4.64 8.16
CA ASP A 41 2.41 3.37 7.73
C ASP A 41 1.53 2.43 6.87
N LYS A 42 0.31 2.84 6.53
CA LYS A 42 -0.60 2.09 5.66
C LYS A 42 -0.60 2.65 4.25
N PHE A 43 -0.85 1.77 3.28
CA PHE A 43 -0.84 2.12 1.86
C PHE A 43 -2.25 2.00 1.29
N PHE A 44 -2.63 2.98 0.47
CA PHE A 44 -3.94 3.01 -0.17
C PHE A 44 -3.82 3.44 -1.63
N HIS A 45 -4.74 2.96 -2.47
CA HIS A 45 -4.94 3.56 -3.78
C HIS A 45 -5.44 4.99 -3.60
N HIS A 46 -5.11 5.90 -4.53
CA HIS A 46 -5.63 7.27 -4.53
C HIS A 46 -7.16 7.30 -4.46
N ARG A 47 -7.82 6.43 -5.23
CA ARG A 47 -9.29 6.27 -5.21
C ARG A 47 -9.86 5.66 -3.93
N CYS A 48 -9.04 4.90 -3.20
CA CYS A 48 -9.46 4.21 -1.99
C CYS A 48 -9.16 5.02 -0.72
N PHE A 49 -8.43 6.13 -0.85
CA PHE A 49 -8.09 7.01 0.26
C PHE A 49 -9.18 8.05 0.46
N HIS A 50 -10.27 7.60 1.08
CA HIS A 50 -11.39 8.45 1.50
C HIS A 50 -11.60 8.30 3.00
N CYS A 51 -12.13 9.36 3.61
CA CYS A 51 -12.49 9.37 5.02
C CYS A 51 -13.56 8.31 5.31
N SER A 52 -13.31 7.33 6.19
CA SER A 52 -14.34 6.33 6.54
C SER A 52 -15.54 6.95 7.28
N VAL A 53 -15.34 8.11 7.90
CA VAL A 53 -16.38 8.85 8.64
C VAL A 53 -17.20 9.74 7.71
N CYS A 54 -16.53 10.49 6.85
CA CYS A 54 -17.12 11.58 6.06
C CYS A 54 -17.25 11.26 4.56
N LYS A 55 -16.65 10.15 4.09
CA LYS A 55 -16.58 9.71 2.68
C LYS A 55 -16.05 10.73 1.68
N SER A 56 -15.65 11.92 2.11
CA SER A 56 -15.02 12.92 1.26
C SER A 56 -13.66 12.42 0.77
N ASP A 57 -13.42 12.70 -0.51
CA ASP A 57 -12.14 12.58 -1.17
C ASP A 57 -11.11 13.51 -0.52
N PHE A 58 -9.97 12.96 -0.12
CA PHE A 58 -8.85 13.79 0.29
C PHE A 58 -8.16 14.30 -0.96
N THR A 59 -8.43 15.55 -1.33
CA THR A 59 -7.68 16.21 -2.39
C THR A 59 -6.21 16.31 -1.96
N PRO A 60 -5.26 15.77 -2.75
CA PRO A 60 -3.83 15.82 -2.40
C PRO A 60 -3.35 17.28 -2.44
N GLY A 61 -3.39 17.94 -1.28
CA GLY A 61 -3.04 19.35 -1.13
C GLY A 61 -3.42 19.98 0.20
N ILE A 62 -4.36 19.40 0.95
CA ILE A 62 -4.77 19.96 2.23
C ILE A 62 -3.89 19.39 3.35
N ARG A 63 -2.97 20.22 3.84
CA ARG A 63 -2.36 20.08 5.17
C ARG A 63 -3.47 20.14 6.20
N VAL A 64 -3.96 18.99 6.64
CA VAL A 64 -4.90 18.88 7.77
C VAL A 64 -4.16 19.25 9.04
N ILE A 65 -4.25 20.53 9.41
CA ILE A 65 -4.03 20.97 10.78
C ILE A 65 -5.24 20.44 11.54
N TYR A 66 -4.97 19.46 12.42
CA TYR A 66 -5.86 18.82 13.39
C TYR A 66 -7.29 19.39 13.50
N CYS A 67 -8.29 18.51 13.37
CA CYS A 67 -9.55 18.70 14.09
C CYS A 67 -9.28 18.39 15.57
#